data_AF-A0A4Q3BI84-F1
#
_entry.id   AF-A0A4Q3BI84-F1
#
_cell.length_a   1.000
_cell.length_b   1.000
_cell.length_c   1.000
_cell.angle_alpha   90.00
_cell.angle_beta   90.00
_cell.angle_gamma   90.00
#
_symmetry.space_group_name_H-M   'P 1'
#
loop_
_entity.id
_entity.type
_entity.pdbx_description
1 polymer ?
#
loop_
_entity_poly.entity_id
_entity_poly.type
_entity_poly.pdbx_seq_one_letter_code
_entity_poly.pdbx_strand_id
1 'polypeptide(L)' 'MTDKCGPCHIKGKGNKMPLDSFDMVKNNIDDIIRRIEMNPGERGYMPFKRPKLADSTINIIKAWKAEGFAK' A
#
# COMPACT_ATOMS: atom_id res chain seq x y z
N MET A 1 5.65 -4.14 6.72
CA MET A 1 4.52 -4.01 5.77
C MET A 1 3.45 -5.10 5.94
N THR A 2 3.66 -6.07 6.83
CA THR A 2 2.82 -7.28 6.94
C THR A 2 1.44 -7.02 7.54
N ASP A 3 1.32 -6.16 8.56
CA ASP A 3 0.07 -6.10 9.33
C ASP A 3 -1.02 -5.19 8.74
N LYS A 4 -0.62 -4.15 7.99
CA LYS A 4 -1.56 -3.16 7.42
C LYS A 4 -2.04 -3.56 6.02
N CYS A 5 -1.20 -4.26 5.26
CA CYS A 5 -1.46 -4.60 3.85
C CYS A 5 -1.64 -6.12 3.65
N GLY A 6 -0.82 -6.93 4.33
CA GLY A 6 -0.73 -8.37 4.15
C GLY A 6 -2.07 -9.12 4.22
N PRO A 7 -2.94 -8.88 5.22
CA PRO A 7 -4.22 -9.62 5.32
C PRO A 7 -5.09 -9.57 4.05
N CYS A 8 -4.95 -8.55 3.21
CA CYS A 8 -5.70 -8.42 1.96
C CYS A 8 -4.86 -8.68 0.71
N HIS A 9 -3.53 -8.53 0.77
CA HIS A 9 -2.62 -8.55 -0.37
C HIS A 9 -1.61 -9.70 -0.34
N ILE A 10 -1.95 -10.85 0.27
CA ILE A 10 -1.14 -12.08 0.25
C ILE A 10 -1.63 -13.05 -0.84
N LYS A 11 -0.72 -13.64 -1.60
CA LYS A 11 -1.03 -14.64 -2.62
C LYS A 11 -1.74 -15.85 -2.01
N GLY A 12 -2.89 -16.22 -2.60
CA GLY A 12 -3.66 -17.41 -2.19
C GLY A 12 -4.43 -17.29 -0.87
N LYS A 13 -4.32 -16.15 -0.15
CA LYS A 13 -5.07 -15.90 1.11
C LYS A 13 -5.80 -14.56 1.13
N GLY A 14 -5.28 -13.55 0.42
CA GLY A 14 -5.87 -12.23 0.30
C GLY A 14 -6.96 -12.16 -0.78
N ASN A 15 -7.86 -11.19 -0.63
CA ASN A 15 -8.96 -10.93 -1.57
C ASN A 15 -8.65 -9.79 -2.57
N LYS A 16 -7.40 -9.30 -2.61
CA LYS A 16 -6.92 -8.24 -3.50
C LYS A 16 -5.66 -8.71 -4.23
N MET A 17 -5.24 -7.91 -5.22
CA MET A 17 -4.00 -8.16 -5.96
C MET A 17 -2.87 -8.48 -4.97
N PRO A 18 -2.14 -9.59 -5.15
CA PRO A 18 -1.01 -9.92 -4.29
C PRO A 18 0.06 -8.83 -4.38
N LEU A 19 0.42 -8.25 -3.23
CA LEU A 19 1.49 -7.26 -3.05
C LEU A 19 2.45 -7.76 -1.96
N ASP A 20 2.64 -9.07 -1.90
CA ASP A 20 3.45 -9.78 -0.91
C ASP A 20 4.88 -10.06 -1.39
N SER A 21 5.24 -9.59 -2.58
CA SER A 21 6.62 -9.59 -3.08
C SER A 21 7.10 -8.17 -3.41
N PHE A 22 8.42 -7.99 -3.35
CA PHE A 22 9.08 -6.72 -3.67
C PHE A 22 8.70 -6.23 -5.06
N ASP A 23 8.82 -7.09 -6.09
CA ASP A 23 8.53 -6.70 -7.48
C ASP A 23 7.07 -6.29 -7.67
N MET A 24 6.13 -6.97 -7.01
CA MET A 24 4.71 -6.62 -7.09
C MET A 24 4.44 -5.26 -6.45
N VAL A 25 5.03 -4.96 -5.29
CA VAL A 25 4.91 -3.65 -4.66
C VAL A 25 5.54 -2.56 -5.52
N LYS A 26 6.78 -2.80 -6.00
CA LYS A 26 7.53 -1.85 -6.83
C LYS A 26 6.79 -1.51 -8.12
N ASN A 27 6.28 -2.51 -8.84
CA ASN A 27 5.57 -2.32 -10.11
C ASN A 27 4.20 -1.63 -9.94
N ASN A 28 3.64 -1.61 -8.73
CA ASN A 28 2.34 -1.02 -8.44
C ASN A 28 2.42 0.20 -7.51
N ILE A 29 3.62 0.72 -7.23
CA ILE A 29 3.83 1.70 -6.16
C ILE A 29 3.03 2.99 -6.35
N ASP A 30 2.81 3.41 -7.60
CA ASP A 30 2.07 4.63 -7.91
C ASP A 30 0.59 4.52 -7.57
N ASP A 31 -0.04 3.38 -7.90
CA ASP A 31 -1.42 3.13 -7.54
C ASP A 31 -1.56 2.91 -6.02
N ILE A 32 -0.58 2.27 -5.39
CA ILE A 32 -0.54 2.10 -3.93
C ILE A 32 -0.52 3.47 -3.24
N ILE A 33 0.43 4.34 -3.58
CA ILE A 33 0.57 5.70 -3.00
C ILE A 33 -0.72 6.48 -3.21
N ARG A 34 -1.24 6.50 -4.44
CA ARG A 34 -2.48 7.21 -4.77
C ARG A 34 -3.63 6.78 -3.86
N ARG A 35 -3.79 5.47 -3.60
CA ARG A 35 -4.92 4.93 -2.81
C ARG A 35 -4.78 5.12 -1.31
N ILE A 36 -3.57 5.08 -0.77
CA ILE A 36 -3.34 5.29 0.67
C ILE A 36 -3.39 6.77 1.07
N GLU A 37 -3.19 7.68 0.11
CA GLU A 37 -3.36 9.12 0.30
C GLU A 37 -4.83 9.56 0.30
N MET A 38 -5.72 8.76 -0.28
CA MET A 38 -7.18 9.02 -0.31
C MET A 38 -7.78 9.12 1.10
N ASN A 39 -8.94 9.75 1.19
CA ASN A 39 -9.69 9.87 2.43
C ASN A 39 -10.66 8.69 2.62
N PRO A 40 -10.94 8.30 3.87
CA PRO A 40 -11.95 7.29 4.16
C PRO A 40 -13.31 7.66 3.53
N GLY A 41 -13.91 6.72 2.79
CA GLY A 41 -15.17 6.91 2.08
C GLY A 41 -15.02 7.19 0.58
N GLU A 42 -13.82 7.57 0.12
CA GLU A 42 -13.56 7.77 -1.30
C GLU A 42 -13.46 6.42 -2.04
N ARG A 43 -14.00 6.37 -3.28
CA ARG A 43 -13.94 5.17 -4.10
C ARG A 43 -12.50 4.85 -4.48
N GLY A 44 -11.99 3.74 -3.94
CA GLY A 44 -10.63 3.27 -4.20
C GLY A 44 -9.67 3.46 -3.03
N TYR A 45 -10.10 4.17 -1.98
CA TYR A 45 -9.35 4.35 -0.74
C TYR A 45 -8.84 3.03 -0.15
N MET A 46 -7.58 3.05 0.30
CA MET A 46 -6.98 1.96 1.06
C MET A 46 -6.34 2.46 2.35
N PRO A 47 -6.42 1.67 3.44
CA PRO A 47 -6.99 0.33 3.50
C PRO A 47 -8.53 0.36 3.60
N PHE A 48 -9.20 -0.44 2.77
CA PHE A 48 -10.67 -0.40 2.63
C PHE A 48 -11.38 -0.72 3.96
N LYS A 49 -12.33 0.14 4.35
CA LYS A 49 -13.07 0.05 5.62
C LYS A 49 -12.17 -0.03 6.87
N ARG A 50 -10.95 0.50 6.80
CA ARG A 50 -10.05 0.65 7.94
C ARG A 50 -9.63 2.12 8.10
N PRO A 51 -9.16 2.53 9.29
CA PRO A 51 -8.62 3.87 9.50
C PRO A 51 -7.49 4.20 8.54
N LYS A 52 -7.35 5.49 8.22
CA LYS A 52 -6.27 5.99 7.35
C LYS A 52 -4.93 5.66 7.99
N LEU A 53 -3.95 5.35 7.15
CA LEU A 53 -2.58 5.21 7.62
C LEU A 53 -2.11 6.56 8.17
N ALA A 54 -1.23 6.53 9.18
CA ALA A 54 -0.59 7.75 9.65
C ALA A 54 0.26 8.36 8.52
N ASP A 55 0.31 9.69 8.45
CA ASP A 55 1.09 10.40 7.42
C ASP A 55 2.56 9.99 7.44
N SER A 56 3.12 9.70 8.62
CA SER A 56 4.48 9.16 8.76
C SER A 56 4.68 7.84 8.02
N THR A 57 3.66 6.96 8.00
CA THR A 57 3.70 5.69 7.27
C THR A 57 3.64 5.91 5.76
N ILE A 58 2.77 6.80 5.31
CA ILE A 58 2.64 7.15 3.90
C ILE A 58 3.94 7.79 3.39
N ASN A 59 4.53 8.68 4.17
CA ASN A 59 5.78 9.36 3.82
C ASN A 59 6.97 8.40 3.70
N ILE A 60 7.05 7.33 4.51
CA ILE A 60 8.07 6.28 4.35
C ILE A 60 7.93 5.59 2.99
N ILE A 61 6.71 5.29 2.56
CA ILE A 61 6.46 4.64 1.26
C ILE A 61 6.82 5.57 0.10
N LYS A 62 6.51 6.87 0.22
CA LYS A 62 6.86 7.89 -0.78
C LYS A 62 8.38 8.10 -0.86
N ALA A 63 9.06 8.17 0.29
CA ALA A 63 10.51 8.30 0.36
C ALA A 63 11.20 7.10 -0.30
N TRP A 64 10.75 5.88 0.01
CA TRP A 64 11.28 4.67 -0.63
C TRP A 64 11.14 4.69 -2.15
N LYS A 65 10.02 5.17 -2.70
CA LYS A 65 9.88 5.40 -4.16
C LYS A 65 10.87 6.47 -4.66
N ALA A 66 10.97 7.60 -3.97
CA ALA A 66 11.84 8.72 -4.38
C ALA A 66 13.33 8.36 -4.35
N GLU A 67 13.73 7.48 -3.42
CA GLU A 67 15.08 6.91 -3.31
C GLU A 67 15.37 5.82 -4.35
N GLY A 68 14.46 5.59 -5.31
CA GLY A 68 14.65 4.58 -6.35
C GLY A 68 14.52 3.15 -5.84
N PHE A 69 13.72 2.94 -4.79
CA PHE A 69 13.55 1.66 -4.11
C PHE A 69 14.83 1.16 -3.43
N ALA A 70 15.75 2.07 -3.12
CA ALA A 70 16.99 1.77 -2.43
C ALA A 70 16.72 1.50 -0.94
N LYS A 71 16.23 0.30 -0.63
CA LYS A 71 16.30 -0.32 0.69
C LYS A 71 15.94 -1.80 0.64
#